data_AF-A0A7S7URN2-F1
#
_entry.id   AF-A0A7S7URN2-F1
#
_cell.length_a   1.000
_cell.length_b   1.000
_cell.length_c   1.000
_cell.angle_alpha   90.00
_cell.angle_beta   90.00
_cell.angle_gamma   90.00
#
_symmetry.space_group_name_H-M   'P 1'
#
loop_
_entity.id
_entity.type
_entity.pdbx_description
1 polymer ?
#
loop_
_entity_poly.entity_id
_entity_poly.type
_entity_poly.pdbx_seq_one_letter_code
_entity_poly.pdbx_strand_id
1 'polypeptide(L)'
;MIVVLWATMAKSELVGAMDGLQQRLTPWLRQRGFRKHGRTLNRTTSEGLTHVVGFQMGSFDPPGTTYISGLRENLYGRFTVNLGIYVPEVARHQGSGEAKKIIHDYNCCIRSRLGRGANSSERWWTISSSDALVDEIRRLLEAEAIPLFRRFERRDQILAEFGNQADNNNLIAVPRIVCALILLERGKRDAAQRLLALQARDQTRNPGHAAYVMDLARRLGIDISS
;
A
#
# COMPACT_ATOMS: atom_id res chain seq x y z
N MET A 1 28.50 -14.62 -29.25
CA MET A 1 27.72 -13.43 -28.90
C MET A 1 26.24 -13.69 -29.16
N ILE A 2 25.63 -14.61 -28.39
CA ILE A 2 24.21 -15.01 -28.51
C ILE A 2 23.73 -15.30 -27.08
N VAL A 3 23.54 -14.26 -26.26
CA VAL A 3 22.92 -14.40 -24.92
C VAL A 3 22.00 -13.21 -24.62
N VAL A 4 22.18 -12.07 -25.30
CA VAL A 4 21.44 -10.83 -25.01
C VAL A 4 20.06 -10.76 -25.69
N LEU A 5 19.86 -11.41 -26.83
CA LEU A 5 18.59 -11.33 -27.58
C LEU A 5 17.41 -12.07 -26.93
N TRP A 6 17.66 -13.22 -26.28
CA TRP A 6 16.59 -14.06 -25.72
C TRP A 6 15.99 -13.48 -24.42
N ALA A 7 16.84 -12.91 -23.55
CA ALA A 7 16.38 -12.29 -22.30
C ALA A 7 15.52 -11.03 -22.55
N THR A 8 15.82 -10.29 -23.62
CA THR A 8 15.11 -9.06 -23.98
C THR A 8 13.72 -9.37 -24.57
N MET A 9 13.60 -10.44 -25.36
CA MET A 9 12.32 -10.91 -25.90
C MET A 9 11.38 -11.44 -24.82
N ALA A 10 11.86 -12.27 -23.90
CA ALA A 10 11.03 -12.83 -22.82
C ALA A 10 10.47 -11.74 -21.88
N LYS A 11 11.25 -10.70 -21.59
CA LYS A 11 10.76 -9.53 -20.83
C LYS A 11 9.66 -8.79 -21.58
N SER A 12 9.78 -8.65 -22.90
CA SER A 12 8.76 -8.01 -23.75
C SER A 12 7.44 -8.79 -23.74
N GLU A 13 7.50 -10.12 -23.80
CA GLU A 13 6.32 -10.99 -23.73
C GLU A 13 5.62 -10.92 -22.37
N LEU A 14 6.37 -10.98 -21.27
CA LEU A 14 5.82 -10.86 -19.93
C LEU A 14 5.19 -9.47 -19.69
N VAL A 15 5.82 -8.41 -20.20
CA VAL A 15 5.25 -7.06 -20.16
C VAL A 15 3.94 -7.01 -20.94
N GLY A 16 3.93 -7.53 -22.17
CA GLY A 16 2.73 -7.58 -23.02
C GLY A 16 1.59 -8.40 -22.42
N ALA A 17 1.89 -9.57 -21.85
CA ALA A 17 0.92 -10.40 -21.15
C ALA A 17 0.32 -9.67 -19.94
N MET A 18 1.14 -8.95 -19.17
CA MET A 18 0.63 -8.15 -18.08
C MET A 18 -0.20 -6.94 -18.54
N ASP A 19 0.21 -6.26 -19.61
CA ASP A 19 -0.56 -5.17 -20.17
C ASP A 19 -1.93 -5.66 -20.66
N GLY A 20 -1.98 -6.84 -21.27
CA GLY A 20 -3.22 -7.53 -21.66
C GLY A 20 -4.11 -7.85 -20.46
N LEU A 21 -3.57 -8.41 -19.38
CA LEU A 21 -4.32 -8.64 -18.14
C LEU A 21 -4.91 -7.33 -17.59
N GLN A 22 -4.10 -6.27 -17.49
CA GLN A 22 -4.57 -4.98 -16.99
C GLN A 22 -5.62 -4.37 -17.89
N GLN A 23 -5.46 -4.45 -19.21
CA GLN A 23 -6.42 -3.93 -20.18
C GLN A 23 -7.80 -4.56 -19.98
N ARG A 24 -7.86 -5.86 -19.64
CA ARG A 24 -9.11 -6.57 -19.38
C ARG A 24 -9.76 -6.22 -18.04
N LEU A 25 -8.97 -5.94 -17.00
CA LEU A 25 -9.48 -5.53 -15.68
C LEU A 25 -9.87 -4.04 -15.61
N THR A 26 -9.23 -3.20 -16.43
CA THR A 26 -9.38 -1.74 -16.37
C THR A 26 -10.81 -1.25 -16.57
N PRO A 27 -11.62 -1.75 -17.53
CA PRO A 27 -13.01 -1.33 -17.69
C PRO A 27 -13.85 -1.52 -16.42
N TRP A 28 -13.71 -2.68 -15.76
CA TRP A 28 -14.43 -2.99 -14.53
C TRP A 28 -14.02 -2.08 -13.36
N LEU A 29 -12.73 -1.75 -13.27
CA LEU A 29 -12.22 -0.79 -12.28
C LEU A 29 -12.66 0.66 -12.60
N ARG A 30 -12.70 1.05 -13.87
CA ARG A 30 -13.16 2.39 -14.30
C ARG A 30 -14.62 2.65 -13.95
N GLN A 31 -15.49 1.65 -14.11
CA GLN A 31 -16.89 1.73 -13.66
C GLN A 31 -17.01 2.03 -12.15
N ARG A 32 -15.95 1.77 -11.37
CA ARG A 32 -15.87 2.02 -9.92
C ARG A 32 -15.07 3.28 -9.57
N GLY A 33 -14.80 4.15 -10.55
CA GLY A 33 -14.14 5.44 -10.37
C GLY A 33 -12.61 5.41 -10.43
N PHE A 34 -11.99 4.25 -10.74
CA PHE A 34 -10.54 4.17 -10.85
C PHE A 34 -10.02 4.69 -12.20
N ARG A 35 -8.89 5.41 -12.16
CA ARG A 35 -8.15 5.90 -13.33
C ARG A 35 -6.80 5.20 -13.40
N LYS A 36 -6.42 4.73 -14.60
CA LYS A 36 -5.17 3.97 -14.83
C LYS A 36 -4.00 4.92 -15.10
N HIS A 37 -2.86 4.64 -14.47
CA HIS A 37 -1.57 5.28 -14.62
C HIS A 37 -0.47 4.21 -14.65
N GLY A 38 -0.06 3.79 -15.85
CA GLY A 38 0.87 2.68 -16.02
C GLY A 38 0.36 1.41 -15.33
N ARG A 39 1.14 0.86 -14.39
CA ARG A 39 0.77 -0.33 -13.61
C ARG A 39 -0.08 -0.05 -12.37
N THR A 40 -0.48 1.20 -12.13
CA THR A 40 -1.26 1.60 -10.97
C THR A 40 -2.61 2.17 -11.38
N LEU A 41 -3.65 1.94 -10.58
CA LEU A 41 -4.94 2.60 -10.72
C LEU A 41 -5.29 3.35 -9.43
N ASN A 42 -5.78 4.57 -9.57
CA ASN A 42 -6.16 5.43 -8.45
C ASN A 42 -7.64 5.81 -8.49
N ARG A 43 -8.30 5.84 -7.34
CA ARG A 43 -9.61 6.48 -7.14
C ARG A 43 -9.53 7.43 -5.97
N THR A 44 -9.85 8.70 -6.19
CA THR A 44 -9.96 9.69 -5.11
C THR A 44 -11.38 9.64 -4.53
N THR A 45 -11.49 9.60 -3.20
CA THR A 45 -12.77 9.65 -2.48
C THR A 45 -13.28 11.10 -2.38
N SER A 46 -14.53 11.29 -1.96
CA SER A 46 -15.09 12.63 -1.74
C SER A 46 -14.36 13.43 -0.65
N GLU A 47 -13.66 12.75 0.27
CA GLU A 47 -12.83 13.38 1.30
C GLU A 47 -11.37 13.61 0.85
N GLY A 48 -11.03 13.32 -0.41
CA GLY A 48 -9.67 13.51 -0.93
C GLY A 48 -8.67 12.41 -0.54
N LEU A 49 -9.13 11.30 0.05
CA LEU A 49 -8.29 10.10 0.20
C LEU A 49 -8.10 9.43 -1.16
N THR A 50 -7.01 8.68 -1.36
CA THR A 50 -6.80 7.95 -2.62
C THR A 50 -6.66 6.45 -2.39
N HIS A 51 -7.55 5.69 -3.02
CA HIS A 51 -7.47 4.24 -3.12
C HIS A 51 -6.54 3.84 -4.27
N VAL A 52 -5.65 2.89 -4.02
CA VAL A 52 -4.61 2.45 -4.94
C VAL A 52 -4.75 0.96 -5.20
N VAL A 53 -4.77 0.58 -6.49
CA VAL A 53 -4.58 -0.80 -6.96
C VAL A 53 -3.32 -0.82 -7.82
N GLY A 54 -2.24 -1.41 -7.31
CA GLY A 54 -0.93 -1.45 -7.96
C GLY A 54 -0.58 -2.87 -8.41
N PHE A 55 -0.29 -3.05 -9.69
CA PHE A 55 0.18 -4.32 -10.24
C PHE A 55 1.71 -4.34 -10.24
N GLN A 56 2.30 -5.14 -9.37
CA GLN A 56 3.76 -5.23 -9.21
C GLN A 56 4.26 -6.53 -9.83
N MET A 57 5.12 -6.44 -10.84
CA MET A 57 5.87 -7.59 -11.35
C MET A 57 7.02 -7.93 -10.40
N GLY A 58 7.33 -9.22 -10.28
CA GLY A 58 8.52 -9.69 -9.57
C GLY A 58 9.78 -9.20 -10.26
N SER A 59 10.83 -9.00 -9.46
CA SER A 59 12.12 -8.53 -9.97
C SER A 59 12.69 -9.51 -11.00
N PHE A 60 13.31 -8.97 -12.04
CA PHE A 60 14.17 -9.75 -12.92
C PHE A 60 15.49 -9.99 -12.20
N ASP A 61 15.77 -11.25 -11.89
CA ASP A 61 17.06 -11.67 -11.34
C ASP A 61 17.97 -12.14 -12.49
N PRO A 62 19.16 -11.54 -12.66
CA PRO A 62 20.08 -11.90 -13.74
C PRO A 62 20.66 -13.32 -13.55
N PRO A 63 21.20 -13.93 -14.63
CA PRO A 63 21.88 -15.23 -14.55
C PRO A 63 22.99 -15.24 -13.48
N GLY A 64 23.05 -16.30 -12.67
CA GLY A 64 23.96 -16.41 -11.53
C GLY A 64 23.35 -16.03 -10.18
N THR A 65 22.07 -15.64 -10.15
CA THR A 65 21.36 -15.41 -8.90
C THR A 65 21.04 -16.73 -8.18
N THR A 66 21.53 -16.89 -6.96
CA THR A 66 21.19 -18.02 -6.09
C THR A 66 19.81 -17.80 -5.46
N TYR A 67 18.89 -18.73 -5.69
CA TYR A 67 17.59 -18.75 -5.04
C TYR A 67 17.61 -19.64 -3.81
N ILE A 68 16.96 -19.19 -2.74
CA ILE A 68 16.88 -19.91 -1.47
C ILE A 68 15.40 -19.95 -1.10
N SER A 69 14.81 -21.16 -1.10
CA SER A 69 13.40 -21.33 -0.73
C SER A 69 13.12 -20.71 0.65
N GLY A 70 12.11 -19.85 0.73
CA GLY A 70 11.73 -19.14 1.97
C GLY A 70 12.62 -17.94 2.36
N LEU A 71 13.71 -17.65 1.64
CA LEU A 71 14.59 -16.51 1.91
C LEU A 71 14.78 -15.59 0.70
N ARG A 72 14.90 -16.17 -0.50
CA ARG A 72 14.97 -15.48 -1.79
C ARG A 72 14.27 -16.32 -2.85
N GLU A 73 12.96 -16.15 -2.96
CA GLU A 73 12.15 -16.83 -3.97
C GLU A 73 12.40 -16.25 -5.36
N ASN A 74 12.35 -17.12 -6.38
CA ASN A 74 12.36 -16.67 -7.78
C ASN A 74 10.97 -16.13 -8.16
N LEU A 75 10.85 -14.81 -8.22
CA LEU A 75 9.61 -14.12 -8.61
C LEU A 75 9.60 -13.70 -10.08
N TYR A 76 10.60 -14.11 -10.87
CA TYR A 76 10.61 -13.81 -12.29
C TYR A 76 9.40 -14.44 -13.00
N GLY A 77 8.77 -13.67 -13.88
CA GLY A 77 7.52 -14.09 -14.53
C GLY A 77 6.30 -14.13 -13.62
N ARG A 78 6.41 -13.65 -12.37
CA ARG A 78 5.29 -13.53 -11.43
C ARG A 78 4.90 -12.08 -11.20
N PHE A 79 3.68 -11.88 -10.70
CA PHE A 79 3.20 -10.57 -10.25
C PHE A 79 2.34 -10.70 -9.01
N THR A 80 2.13 -9.56 -8.35
CA THR A 80 1.17 -9.40 -7.26
C THR A 80 0.37 -8.12 -7.42
N VAL A 81 -0.69 -7.97 -6.62
CA VAL A 81 -1.57 -6.79 -6.62
C VAL A 81 -1.55 -6.14 -5.24
N ASN A 82 -0.90 -5.00 -5.14
CA ASN A 82 -0.86 -4.17 -3.93
C ASN A 82 -2.12 -3.31 -3.84
N LEU A 83 -2.65 -3.20 -2.63
CA LEU A 83 -3.78 -2.35 -2.29
C LEU A 83 -3.32 -1.28 -1.31
N GLY A 84 -3.78 -0.04 -1.48
CA GLY A 84 -3.39 1.04 -0.59
C GLY A 84 -4.46 2.10 -0.39
N ILE A 85 -4.46 2.73 0.78
CA ILE A 85 -5.22 3.94 1.08
C ILE A 85 -4.23 5.03 1.47
N TYR A 86 -4.20 6.07 0.64
CA TYR A 86 -3.39 7.26 0.81
C TYR A 86 -4.19 8.34 1.52
N VAL A 87 -3.61 8.87 2.59
CA VAL A 87 -4.15 9.95 3.41
C VAL A 87 -3.20 11.15 3.27
N PRO A 88 -3.60 12.25 2.62
CA PRO A 88 -2.69 13.35 2.28
C PRO A 88 -1.93 13.94 3.47
N GLU A 89 -2.62 14.21 4.57
CA GLU A 89 -2.02 14.77 5.78
C GLU A 89 -1.01 13.82 6.43
N VAL A 90 -1.18 12.50 6.29
CA VAL A 90 -0.22 11.53 6.80
C VAL A 90 1.05 11.54 5.93
N ALA A 91 0.87 11.55 4.61
CA ALA A 91 1.97 11.55 3.66
C ALA A 91 2.85 12.80 3.78
N ARG A 92 2.26 13.97 4.07
CA ARG A 92 3.00 15.21 4.33
C ARG A 92 4.05 15.08 5.45
N HIS A 93 3.81 14.21 6.43
CA HIS A 93 4.66 14.12 7.62
C HIS A 93 5.44 12.80 7.75
N GLN A 94 4.97 11.72 7.14
CA GLN A 94 5.62 10.39 7.20
C GLN A 94 6.18 9.90 5.87
N GLY A 95 5.82 10.54 4.75
CA GLY A 95 6.30 10.17 3.41
C GLY A 95 7.49 11.03 2.94
N SER A 96 7.85 10.86 1.67
CA SER A 96 8.89 11.66 0.98
C SER A 96 8.41 13.07 0.58
N GLY A 97 7.41 13.63 1.27
CA GLY A 97 6.67 14.85 0.90
C GLY A 97 5.30 14.57 0.28
N GLU A 98 4.57 15.62 -0.11
CA GLU A 98 3.27 15.47 -0.79
C GLU A 98 3.44 14.60 -2.03
N ALA A 99 2.58 13.59 -2.16
CA ALA A 99 2.65 12.69 -3.30
C ALA A 99 2.33 13.44 -4.60
N LYS A 100 3.02 13.04 -5.66
CA LYS A 100 2.79 13.51 -7.03
C LYS A 100 1.34 13.28 -7.47
N LYS A 101 1.00 13.73 -8.69
CA LYS A 101 -0.29 13.48 -9.36
C LYS A 101 -0.74 12.01 -9.38
N ILE A 102 0.19 11.06 -9.25
CA ILE A 102 -0.07 9.62 -9.25
C ILE A 102 0.42 9.05 -7.92
N ILE A 103 -0.46 8.31 -7.25
CA ILE A 103 -0.21 7.72 -5.93
C ILE A 103 0.10 6.23 -6.09
N HIS A 104 1.23 5.80 -5.56
CA HIS A 104 1.63 4.40 -5.52
C HIS A 104 1.42 3.80 -4.12
N ASP A 105 1.44 2.47 -4.00
CA ASP A 105 1.13 1.79 -2.73
C ASP A 105 2.13 2.12 -1.62
N TYR A 106 3.41 2.37 -1.96
CA TYR A 106 4.42 2.80 -1.00
C TYR A 106 4.20 4.22 -0.47
N ASN A 107 3.28 5.00 -1.07
CA ASN A 107 2.85 6.29 -0.52
C ASN A 107 1.71 6.12 0.50
N CYS A 108 1.08 4.95 0.59
CA CYS A 108 -0.10 4.73 1.40
C CYS A 108 0.25 4.38 2.85
N CYS A 109 -0.51 4.92 3.81
CA CYS A 109 -0.34 4.60 5.23
C CYS A 109 -1.09 3.33 5.64
N ILE A 110 -2.14 2.96 4.90
CA ILE A 110 -2.84 1.68 5.04
C ILE A 110 -2.54 0.88 3.77
N ARG A 111 -1.98 -0.33 3.92
CA ARG A 111 -1.50 -1.16 2.81
C ARG A 111 -1.93 -2.60 3.01
N SER A 112 -2.33 -3.25 1.93
CA SER A 112 -2.58 -4.68 1.89
C SER A 112 -2.10 -5.25 0.56
N ARG A 113 -2.22 -6.56 0.42
CA ARG A 113 -1.95 -7.28 -0.83
C ARG A 113 -3.10 -8.21 -1.09
N LEU A 114 -3.54 -8.24 -2.34
CA LEU A 114 -4.66 -9.06 -2.78
C LEU A 114 -4.35 -10.55 -2.59
N GLY A 115 -5.33 -11.33 -2.11
CA GLY A 115 -5.21 -12.77 -1.95
C GLY A 115 -4.39 -13.20 -0.73
N ARG A 116 -4.15 -12.29 0.25
CA ARG A 116 -3.35 -12.58 1.46
C ARG A 116 -4.00 -13.63 2.39
N GLY A 117 -5.31 -13.88 2.27
CA GLY A 117 -6.04 -14.90 3.03
C GLY A 117 -5.85 -14.82 4.56
N ALA A 118 -6.38 -15.80 5.30
CA ALA A 118 -6.20 -15.89 6.76
C ALA A 118 -4.78 -16.35 7.16
N ASN A 119 -4.08 -17.05 6.26
CA ASN A 119 -2.79 -17.69 6.55
C ASN A 119 -1.57 -16.86 6.15
N SER A 120 -1.76 -15.59 5.77
CA SER A 120 -0.71 -14.56 5.59
C SER A 120 0.32 -14.76 4.48
N SER A 121 0.32 -15.86 3.72
CA SER A 121 1.25 -16.02 2.60
C SER A 121 0.85 -15.11 1.44
N GLU A 122 1.75 -14.21 1.08
CA GLU A 122 1.57 -13.26 -0.01
C GLU A 122 1.36 -14.02 -1.34
N ARG A 123 0.27 -13.71 -2.05
CA ARG A 123 0.00 -14.39 -3.32
C ARG A 123 0.75 -13.74 -4.48
N TRP A 124 1.48 -14.57 -5.22
CA TRP A 124 2.16 -14.24 -6.45
C TRP A 124 1.63 -15.14 -7.56
N TRP A 125 1.08 -14.54 -8.62
CA TRP A 125 0.54 -15.26 -9.78
C TRP A 125 1.56 -15.31 -10.90
N THR A 126 1.56 -16.38 -11.69
CA THR A 126 2.25 -16.40 -12.97
C THR A 126 1.60 -15.39 -13.92
N ILE A 127 2.42 -14.57 -14.57
CA ILE A 127 1.94 -13.56 -15.51
C ILE A 127 1.34 -14.27 -16.73
N SER A 128 0.06 -14.00 -16.98
CA SER A 128 -0.63 -14.36 -18.22
C SER A 128 -1.82 -13.40 -18.41
N SER A 129 -2.45 -13.45 -19.58
CA SER A 129 -3.70 -12.71 -19.88
C SER A 129 -4.91 -13.65 -20.04
N SER A 130 -4.81 -14.87 -19.52
CA SER A 130 -5.85 -15.90 -19.63
C SER A 130 -7.16 -15.49 -18.94
N ASP A 131 -8.28 -16.01 -19.45
CA ASP A 131 -9.62 -15.74 -18.89
C ASP A 131 -9.70 -16.15 -17.42
N ALA A 132 -9.19 -17.33 -17.09
CA ALA A 132 -9.20 -17.86 -15.74
C ALA A 132 -8.49 -16.93 -14.73
N LEU A 133 -7.31 -16.42 -15.10
CA LEU A 133 -6.56 -15.50 -14.24
C LEU A 133 -7.26 -14.14 -14.11
N VAL A 134 -7.77 -13.59 -15.22
CA VAL A 134 -8.51 -12.32 -15.20
C VAL A 134 -9.76 -12.44 -14.31
N ASP A 135 -10.49 -13.54 -14.41
CA ASP A 135 -11.68 -13.79 -13.61
C ASP A 135 -11.34 -14.04 -12.13
N GLU A 136 -10.24 -14.73 -11.83
CA GLU A 136 -9.75 -14.88 -10.45
C GLU A 136 -9.42 -13.51 -9.84
N ILE A 137 -8.58 -12.71 -10.50
CA ILE A 137 -8.17 -11.40 -9.98
C ILE A 137 -9.39 -10.49 -9.82
N ARG A 138 -10.34 -10.51 -10.77
CA ARG A 138 -11.59 -9.73 -10.64
C ARG A 138 -12.39 -10.17 -9.42
N ARG A 139 -12.58 -11.47 -9.19
CA ARG A 139 -13.30 -11.98 -8.01
C ARG A 139 -12.62 -11.57 -6.71
N LEU A 140 -11.29 -11.64 -6.64
CA LEU A 140 -10.55 -11.21 -5.46
C LEU A 140 -10.64 -9.70 -5.25
N LEU A 141 -10.54 -8.90 -6.31
CA LEU A 141 -10.74 -7.44 -6.22
C LEU A 141 -12.13 -7.12 -5.66
N GLU A 142 -13.16 -7.84 -6.12
CA GLU A 142 -14.53 -7.67 -5.63
C GLU A 142 -14.70 -8.12 -4.17
N ALA A 143 -14.13 -9.25 -3.79
CA ALA A 143 -14.29 -9.84 -2.47
C ALA A 143 -13.39 -9.21 -1.39
N GLU A 144 -12.23 -8.68 -1.75
CA GLU A 144 -11.23 -8.18 -0.79
C GLU A 144 -10.97 -6.68 -0.95
N ALA A 145 -10.66 -6.22 -2.18
CA ALA A 145 -10.24 -4.84 -2.39
C ALA A 145 -11.41 -3.85 -2.22
N ILE A 146 -12.57 -4.13 -2.81
CA ILE A 146 -13.73 -3.23 -2.71
C ILE A 146 -14.21 -3.09 -1.25
N PRO A 147 -14.36 -4.17 -0.45
CA PRO A 147 -14.66 -4.04 0.97
C PRO A 147 -13.60 -3.27 1.76
N LEU A 148 -12.31 -3.52 1.51
CA LEU A 148 -11.23 -2.76 2.14
C LEU A 148 -11.34 -1.25 1.86
N PHE A 149 -11.59 -0.89 0.61
CA PHE A 149 -11.75 0.52 0.21
C PHE A 149 -12.98 1.17 0.82
N ARG A 150 -14.11 0.45 0.95
CA ARG A 150 -15.30 0.98 1.64
C ARG A 150 -15.11 1.12 3.14
N ARG A 151 -14.33 0.21 3.74
CA ARG A 151 -13.97 0.25 5.16
C ARG A 151 -13.15 1.50 5.51
N PHE A 152 -12.33 1.99 4.59
CA PHE A 152 -11.45 3.15 4.79
C PHE A 152 -11.68 4.28 3.78
N GLU A 153 -12.94 4.53 3.43
CA GLU A 153 -13.31 5.58 2.47
C GLU A 153 -13.29 6.99 3.10
N ARG A 154 -13.46 7.05 4.42
CA ARG A 154 -13.56 8.28 5.23
C ARG A 154 -12.59 8.27 6.41
N ARG A 155 -12.12 9.46 6.79
CA ARG A 155 -11.25 9.67 7.96
C ARG A 155 -11.88 9.16 9.25
N ASP A 156 -13.18 9.36 9.44
CA ASP A 156 -13.89 8.89 10.63
C ASP A 156 -13.83 7.36 10.77
N GLN A 157 -13.87 6.62 9.66
CA GLN A 157 -13.77 5.16 9.70
C GLN A 157 -12.35 4.72 10.09
N ILE A 158 -11.32 5.39 9.56
CA ILE A 158 -9.92 5.15 9.93
C ILE A 158 -9.70 5.43 11.42
N LEU A 159 -10.22 6.55 11.93
CA LEU A 159 -10.12 6.92 13.35
C LEU A 159 -10.87 5.95 14.25
N ALA A 160 -12.09 5.54 13.88
CA ALA A 160 -12.88 4.59 14.66
C ALA A 160 -12.20 3.23 14.78
N GLU A 161 -11.53 2.80 13.71
CA GLU A 161 -10.87 1.50 13.69
C GLU A 161 -9.52 1.48 14.41
N PHE A 162 -8.69 2.51 14.17
CA PHE A 162 -7.30 2.51 14.62
C PHE A 162 -7.04 3.40 15.83
N GLY A 163 -7.98 4.26 16.23
CA GLY A 163 -7.77 5.26 17.29
C GLY A 163 -7.35 4.69 18.65
N ASN A 164 -7.73 3.44 18.94
CA ASN A 164 -7.39 2.74 20.18
C ASN A 164 -6.30 1.67 20.00
N GLN A 165 -5.77 1.48 18.79
CA GLN A 165 -4.76 0.45 18.52
C GLN A 165 -3.36 1.00 18.82
N ALA A 166 -2.60 0.27 19.64
CA ALA A 166 -1.20 0.60 19.96
C ALA A 166 -0.23 0.00 18.94
N ASP A 167 -0.47 -1.27 18.62
CA ASP A 167 0.46 -2.08 17.86
C ASP A 167 0.25 -1.95 16.36
N ASN A 168 1.33 -2.18 15.62
CA ASN A 168 1.23 -2.40 14.19
C ASN A 168 0.33 -3.61 13.90
N ASN A 169 -0.32 -3.60 12.74
CA ASN A 169 -1.07 -4.74 12.27
C ASN A 169 -0.78 -4.99 10.79
N ASN A 170 -1.45 -5.97 10.21
CA ASN A 170 -1.24 -6.37 8.83
C ASN A 170 -1.56 -5.28 7.78
N LEU A 171 -2.27 -4.22 8.18
CA LEU A 171 -2.73 -3.13 7.32
C LEU A 171 -1.98 -1.81 7.58
N ILE A 172 -1.58 -1.53 8.81
CA ILE A 172 -1.05 -0.23 9.23
C ILE A 172 0.11 -0.40 10.22
N ALA A 173 1.21 0.32 9.96
CA ALA A 173 2.44 0.18 10.73
C ALA A 173 2.45 1.00 12.03
N VAL A 174 1.84 2.19 12.03
CA VAL A 174 1.89 3.14 13.17
C VAL A 174 0.52 3.80 13.37
N PRO A 175 -0.50 3.04 13.81
CA PRO A 175 -1.89 3.49 13.85
C PRO A 175 -2.09 4.80 14.63
N ARG A 176 -1.47 4.95 15.81
CA ARG A 176 -1.61 6.16 16.63
C ARG A 176 -1.08 7.40 15.92
N ILE A 177 0.06 7.30 15.22
CA ILE A 177 0.62 8.43 14.49
C ILE A 177 -0.29 8.82 13.33
N VAL A 178 -0.78 7.83 12.58
CA VAL A 178 -1.74 8.07 11.48
C VAL A 178 -3.00 8.77 11.99
N CYS A 179 -3.60 8.26 13.07
CA CYS A 179 -4.78 8.87 13.68
C CYS A 179 -4.50 10.28 14.23
N ALA A 180 -3.33 10.52 14.85
CA ALA A 180 -2.94 11.83 15.35
C ALA A 180 -2.84 12.87 14.23
N LEU A 181 -2.26 12.50 13.09
CA LEU A 181 -2.13 13.40 11.92
C LEU A 181 -3.49 13.75 11.33
N ILE A 182 -4.40 12.77 11.22
CA ILE A 182 -5.79 12.99 10.79
C ILE A 182 -6.53 13.92 11.78
N LEU A 183 -6.38 13.71 13.09
CA LEU A 183 -7.01 14.53 14.11
C LEU A 183 -6.47 15.97 14.08
N LEU A 184 -5.17 16.14 13.89
CA LEU A 184 -4.54 17.45 13.78
C LEU A 184 -5.07 18.23 12.58
N GLU A 185 -5.19 17.59 11.42
CA GLU A 185 -5.77 18.19 10.21
C GLU A 185 -7.20 18.67 10.45
N ARG A 186 -7.95 17.98 11.32
CA ARG A 186 -9.31 18.35 11.71
C ARG A 186 -9.39 19.32 12.90
N GLY A 187 -8.26 19.91 13.30
CA GLY A 187 -8.18 20.86 14.41
C GLY A 187 -8.35 20.24 15.80
N LYS A 188 -8.35 18.91 15.94
CA LYS A 188 -8.50 18.19 17.22
C LYS A 188 -7.15 18.00 17.90
N ARG A 189 -6.48 19.12 18.21
CA ARG A 189 -5.10 19.16 18.74
C ARG A 189 -4.92 18.32 20.00
N ASP A 190 -5.78 18.47 21.00
CA ASP A 190 -5.64 17.74 22.28
C ASP A 190 -5.72 16.22 22.08
N ALA A 191 -6.58 15.77 21.17
CA ALA A 191 -6.69 14.34 20.85
C ALA A 191 -5.45 13.82 20.12
N ALA A 192 -4.90 14.60 19.18
CA ALA A 192 -3.65 14.28 18.50
C ALA A 192 -2.46 14.23 19.48
N GLN A 193 -2.37 15.21 20.39
CA GLN A 193 -1.35 15.28 21.43
C GLN A 193 -1.37 14.04 22.32
N ARG A 194 -2.54 13.62 22.80
CA ARG A 194 -2.68 12.40 23.61
C ARG A 194 -2.17 11.16 22.88
N LEU A 195 -2.51 10.98 21.59
CA LEU A 195 -2.06 9.82 20.83
C LEU A 195 -0.54 9.82 20.60
N LEU A 196 0.06 10.98 20.32
CA LEU A 196 1.51 11.10 20.15
C LEU A 196 2.26 10.87 21.47
N ALA A 197 1.75 11.40 22.59
CA ALA A 197 2.32 11.16 23.92
C ALA A 197 2.28 9.66 24.29
N LEU A 198 1.14 8.99 24.05
CA LEU A 198 1.02 7.54 24.24
C LEU A 198 2.02 6.78 23.36
N GLN A 199 2.12 7.13 22.08
CA GLN A 199 3.04 6.48 21.15
C GLN A 199 4.52 6.69 21.52
N ALA A 200 4.89 7.84 22.09
CA ALA A 200 6.26 8.12 22.53
C ALA A 200 6.65 7.34 23.79
N ARG A 201 5.68 7.05 24.66
CA ARG A 201 5.86 6.28 25.90
C ARG A 201 5.88 4.77 25.67
N ASP A 202 5.30 4.28 24.58
CA ASP A 202 5.32 2.86 24.26
C ASP A 202 6.76 2.36 24.08
N GLN A 203 7.09 1.27 24.78
CA GLN A 203 8.35 0.57 24.61
C GLN A 203 8.32 -0.21 23.29
N THR A 204 8.71 0.46 22.20
CA THR A 204 8.90 -0.23 20.93
C THR A 204 10.25 -0.94 20.91
N ARG A 205 10.38 -1.98 20.07
CA ARG A 205 11.65 -2.68 19.83
C ARG A 205 12.74 -1.77 19.22
N ASN A 206 12.38 -0.58 18.74
CA ASN A 206 13.30 0.37 18.13
C ASN A 206 13.63 1.50 19.13
N PRO A 207 14.87 1.57 19.65
CA PRO A 207 15.26 2.59 20.63
C PRO A 207 15.16 4.03 20.08
N GLY A 208 15.18 4.21 18.75
CA GLY A 208 15.02 5.52 18.12
C GLY A 208 13.56 5.98 17.94
N HIS A 209 12.57 5.13 18.20
CA HIS A 209 11.16 5.44 17.89
C HIS A 209 10.61 6.58 18.75
N ALA A 210 10.89 6.59 20.05
CA ALA A 210 10.46 7.67 20.94
C ALA A 210 11.03 9.02 20.50
N ALA A 211 12.32 9.05 20.12
CA ALA A 211 12.98 10.25 19.59
C ALA A 211 12.33 10.73 18.28
N TYR A 212 11.98 9.80 17.39
CA TYR A 212 11.24 10.11 16.16
C TYR A 212 9.86 10.74 16.46
N VAL A 213 9.10 10.18 17.41
CA VAL A 213 7.77 10.71 17.77
C VAL A 213 7.89 12.11 18.41
N MET A 214 8.88 12.33 19.27
CA MET A 214 9.17 13.64 19.85
C MET A 214 9.55 14.67 18.78
N ASP A 215 10.38 14.29 17.82
CA ASP A 215 10.74 15.16 16.70
C ASP A 215 9.52 15.50 15.82
N LEU A 216 8.69 14.49 15.52
CA LEU A 216 7.45 14.69 14.79
C LEU A 216 6.53 15.67 15.53
N ALA A 217 6.29 15.48 16.83
CA ALA A 217 5.44 16.37 17.63
C ALA A 217 5.94 17.82 17.60
N ARG A 218 7.26 18.03 17.72
CA ARG A 218 7.90 19.35 17.60
C ARG A 218 7.63 19.98 16.23
N ARG A 219 7.82 19.23 15.14
CA ARG A 219 7.53 19.71 13.77
C ARG A 219 6.06 20.06 13.55
N LEU A 220 5.15 19.43 14.30
CA LEU A 220 3.71 19.70 14.27
C LEU A 220 3.28 20.84 15.21
N GLY A 221 4.21 21.39 16.01
CA GLY A 221 3.90 22.39 17.04
C GLY A 221 3.03 21.84 18.17
N ILE A 222 3.23 20.56 18.53
CA ILE A 222 2.53 19.88 19.62
C ILE A 222 3.54 19.58 20.73
N ASP A 223 3.23 20.01 21.95
CA ASP A 223 4.00 19.64 23.13
C ASP A 223 3.50 18.30 23.69
N ILE A 224 4.37 17.28 23.76
CA ILE A 224 4.07 15.97 24.35
C ILE A 224 4.94 15.66 25.57
N SER A 225 5.59 16.68 26.14
CA SER A 225 6.57 16.56 27.23
C SER A 225 5.95 16.30 28.61
N SER A 226 4.66 15.93 28.66
CA SER A 226 3.93 15.59 29.89
C SER A 226 4.08 14.12 30.24
#